data_AF-A0A2G9MJC1-F1
#
_entry.id   AF-A0A2G9MJC1-F1
#
_cell.length_a   1.000
_cell.length_b   1.000
_cell.length_c   1.000
_cell.angle_alpha   90.00
_cell.angle_beta   90.00
_cell.angle_gamma   90.00
#
_symmetry.space_group_name_H-M   'P 1'
#
loop_
_entity.id
_entity.type
_entity.pdbx_description
1 polymer ?
#
loop_
_entity_poly.entity_id
_entity_poly.type
_entity_poly.pdbx_seq_one_letter_code
_entity_poly.pdbx_strand_id
1 'polypeptide(L)'
;MDKLRGKKLNSEVYKIIKKSWPIHPSEVCRKLNIEPNVSNISKIKYHFDILRKNKKIRTTKIDRALVGWPVEIERLRILHEFIEGMD
;
A
#
# COMPACT_ATOMS: atom_id res chain seq x y z
N MET A 1 5.03 -22.99 7.65
CA MET A 1 4.27 -21.73 7.57
C MET A 1 3.49 -21.71 6.27
N ASP A 2 2.16 -21.72 6.33
CA ASP A 2 1.33 -21.59 5.14
C ASP A 2 1.59 -20.25 4.44
N LYS A 3 2.15 -20.31 3.23
CA LYS A 3 2.31 -19.14 2.37
C LYS A 3 0.91 -18.63 2.05
N LEU A 4 0.48 -17.53 2.66
CA LEU A 4 -0.75 -16.83 2.30
C LEU A 4 -0.79 -16.65 0.77
N ARG A 5 -1.87 -17.05 0.09
CA ARG A 5 -2.03 -16.95 -1.37
C ARG A 5 -3.31 -16.19 -1.74
N GLY A 6 -3.31 -15.62 -2.95
CA GLY A 6 -4.51 -15.06 -3.59
C GLY A 6 -5.20 -13.96 -2.77
N LYS A 7 -6.52 -14.09 -2.58
CA LYS A 7 -7.36 -13.10 -1.90
C LYS A 7 -6.95 -12.86 -0.44
N LYS A 8 -6.50 -13.90 0.28
CA LYS A 8 -6.08 -13.78 1.68
C LYS A 8 -4.83 -12.89 1.79
N LEU A 9 -3.84 -13.12 0.91
CA LEU A 9 -2.65 -12.27 0.84
C LEU A 9 -3.00 -10.83 0.47
N ASN A 10 -3.91 -10.63 -0.49
CA ASN A 10 -4.37 -9.28 -0.86
C ASN A 10 -4.99 -8.50 0.32
N SER A 11 -5.81 -9.17 1.13
CA SER A 11 -6.41 -8.59 2.33
C SER A 11 -5.36 -8.22 3.39
N GLU A 12 -4.40 -9.10 3.66
CA GLU A 12 -3.32 -8.82 4.62
C GLU A 12 -2.41 -7.68 4.15
N VAL A 13 -2.06 -7.64 2.85
CA VAL A 13 -1.33 -6.51 2.26
C VAL A 13 -2.09 -5.20 2.48
N TYR A 14 -3.41 -5.18 2.26
CA TYR A 14 -4.20 -3.98 2.50
C TYR A 14 -4.23 -3.54 3.97
N LYS A 15 -4.34 -4.51 4.90
CA LYS A 15 -4.27 -4.23 6.35
C LYS A 15 -2.93 -3.60 6.73
N ILE A 16 -1.83 -4.10 6.17
CA ILE A 16 -0.49 -3.56 6.41
C ILE A 16 -0.39 -2.12 5.89
N ILE A 17 -0.84 -1.86 4.66
CA ILE A 17 -0.83 -0.50 4.08
C ILE A 17 -1.60 0.47 4.97
N LYS A 18 -2.78 0.09 5.46
CA LYS A 18 -3.58 0.95 6.37
C LYS A 18 -2.89 1.31 7.68
N LYS A 19 -1.97 0.47 8.16
CA LYS A 19 -1.29 0.66 9.45
C LYS A 19 0.09 1.31 9.34
N SER A 20 0.65 1.41 8.14
CA SER A 20 2.07 1.79 7.98
C SER A 20 2.28 2.63 6.73
N TRP A 21 1.27 3.38 6.30
CA TRP A 21 1.39 4.26 5.15
C TRP A 21 2.25 5.49 5.46
N PRO A 22 2.94 6.05 4.45
CA PRO A 22 3.17 5.48 3.11
C PRO A 22 4.14 4.29 3.15
N ILE A 23 3.89 3.25 2.35
CA ILE A 23 4.71 2.01 2.42
C ILE A 23 5.18 1.48 1.07
N HIS A 24 6.41 0.98 1.02
CA HIS A 24 7.00 0.28 -0.12
C HIS A 24 6.72 -1.24 -0.09
N PRO A 25 6.52 -1.93 -1.23
CA PRO A 25 6.30 -3.38 -1.26
C PRO A 25 7.34 -4.24 -0.51
N SER A 26 8.62 -3.84 -0.49
CA SER A 26 9.67 -4.57 0.26
C SER A 26 9.44 -4.51 1.77
N GLU A 27 8.88 -3.42 2.29
CA GLU A 27 8.54 -3.31 3.72
C GLU A 27 7.34 -4.17 4.07
N VAL A 28 6.38 -4.30 3.15
CA VAL A 28 5.27 -5.23 3.30
C VAL A 28 5.78 -6.68 3.36
N CYS A 29 6.77 -7.06 2.54
CA CYS A 29 7.44 -8.36 2.68
C CYS A 29 7.99 -8.56 4.10
N ARG A 30 8.75 -7.59 4.62
CA ARG A 30 9.32 -7.65 5.98
C ARG A 30 8.23 -7.79 7.04
N LYS A 31 7.14 -7.02 6.95
CA LYS A 31 5.99 -7.10 7.88
C LYS A 31 5.21 -8.41 7.79
N LEU A 32 5.30 -9.12 6.67
CA LEU A 32 4.76 -10.48 6.52
C LEU A 32 5.76 -11.57 6.92
N ASN A 33 6.94 -11.22 7.44
CA ASN A 33 8.05 -12.13 7.69
C ASN A 33 8.47 -12.92 6.43
N ILE A 34 8.43 -12.25 5.28
CA ILE A 34 8.86 -12.77 3.98
C ILE A 34 10.13 -12.04 3.57
N GLU A 35 11.13 -12.79 3.10
CA GLU A 35 12.36 -12.21 2.58
C GLU A 35 12.09 -11.27 1.38
N PRO A 36 12.57 -10.01 1.40
CA PRO A 36 12.34 -9.04 0.34
C PRO A 36 13.28 -9.26 -0.86
N ASN A 37 13.11 -10.37 -1.58
CA ASN A 37 13.76 -10.62 -2.86
C ASN A 37 12.88 -10.16 -4.04
N VAL A 38 13.45 -10.11 -5.25
CA VAL A 38 12.79 -9.59 -6.47
C VAL A 38 11.45 -10.31 -6.74
N SER A 39 11.40 -11.63 -6.55
CA SER A 39 10.17 -12.42 -6.77
C SER A 39 9.08 -12.05 -5.77
N ASN A 40 9.41 -11.96 -4.48
CA ASN A 40 8.44 -11.64 -3.44
C ASN A 40 7.96 -10.19 -3.54
N ILE A 41 8.86 -9.25 -3.81
CA ILE A 41 8.52 -7.85 -4.06
C ILE A 41 7.55 -7.73 -5.25
N SER A 42 7.81 -8.46 -6.33
CA SER A 42 6.92 -8.47 -7.51
C SER A 42 5.53 -9.01 -7.19
N LYS A 43 5.42 -10.06 -6.34
CA LYS A 43 4.13 -10.58 -5.86
C LYS A 43 3.37 -9.56 -5.02
N ILE A 44 4.04 -8.84 -4.12
CA ILE A 44 3.40 -7.79 -3.33
C ILE A 44 2.98 -6.62 -4.22
N LYS A 45 3.82 -6.22 -5.18
CA LYS A 45 3.49 -5.19 -6.16
C LYS A 45 2.23 -5.54 -6.97
N TYR A 46 2.08 -6.80 -7.38
CA TYR A 46 0.85 -7.27 -8.00
C TYR A 46 -0.39 -7.04 -7.13
N HIS A 47 -0.29 -7.25 -5.81
CA HIS A 47 -1.38 -6.93 -4.88
C HIS A 47 -1.62 -5.42 -4.72
N PHE A 48 -0.58 -4.58 -4.77
CA PHE A 48 -0.75 -3.12 -4.84
C PHE A 48 -1.55 -2.73 -6.09
N ASP A 49 -1.22 -3.32 -7.24
CA ASP A 49 -1.93 -3.05 -8.50
C ASP A 49 -3.40 -3.47 -8.43
N ILE A 50 -3.72 -4.63 -7.84
CA ILE A 50 -5.11 -5.03 -7.60
C ILE A 50 -5.83 -4.02 -6.68
N LEU A 51 -5.23 -3.66 -5.55
CA LEU A 51 -5.85 -2.75 -4.59
C LEU A 51 -6.05 -1.35 -5.18
N ARG A 52 -5.10 -0.89 -6.02
CA ARG A 52 -5.19 0.36 -6.76
C ARG A 52 -6.31 0.33 -7.79
N LYS A 53 -6.39 -0.73 -8.60
CA LYS A 53 -7.49 -0.92 -9.58
C LYS A 53 -8.85 -0.93 -8.89
N ASN A 54 -8.93 -1.50 -7.70
CA ASN A 54 -10.12 -1.53 -6.86
C ASN A 54 -10.35 -0.24 -6.05
N LYS A 55 -9.58 0.83 -6.31
CA LYS A 55 -9.67 2.14 -5.64
C LYS A 55 -9.59 2.07 -4.11
N LYS A 56 -8.85 1.09 -3.57
CA LYS A 56 -8.60 0.94 -2.12
C LYS A 56 -7.34 1.67 -1.67
N ILE A 57 -6.34 1.74 -2.54
CA ILE A 57 -5.09 2.47 -2.28
C ILE A 57 -4.77 3.40 -3.44
N ARG A 58 -3.96 4.41 -3.16
CA ARG A 58 -3.17 5.12 -4.15
C ARG A 58 -1.76 4.56 -4.16
N THR A 59 -1.08 4.73 -5.28
CA THR A 59 0.35 4.47 -5.38
C THR A 59 1.01 5.58 -6.17
N THR A 60 2.22 5.96 -5.79
CA THR A 60 3.06 6.86 -6.59
C THR A 60 4.50 6.36 -6.60
N LYS A 61 5.32 6.96 -7.46
CA LYS A 61 6.77 6.82 -7.37
C LYS A 61 7.33 8.06 -6.68
N ILE A 62 8.11 7.83 -5.63
CA ILE A 62 8.98 8.85 -5.03
C ILE A 62 10.40 8.47 -5.44
N ASP A 63 11.03 9.31 -6.25
CA ASP A 63 12.23 8.99 -7.02
C ASP A 63 12.06 7.69 -7.82
N ARG A 64 12.67 6.59 -7.33
CA ARG A 64 12.62 5.26 -7.94
C ARG A 64 11.74 4.28 -7.16
N ALA A 65 11.30 4.64 -5.95
CA ALA A 65 10.57 3.77 -5.04
C ALA A 65 9.05 3.85 -5.26
N LEU A 66 8.40 2.70 -5.44
CA LEU A 66 6.93 2.61 -5.49
C LEU A 66 6.38 2.59 -4.07
N VAL A 67 5.58 3.59 -3.71
CA VAL A 67 4.91 3.66 -2.41
C VAL A 67 3.40 3.63 -2.57
N GLY A 68 2.69 3.17 -1.54
CA GLY A 68 1.23 3.18 -1.50
C GLY A 68 0.64 3.55 -0.15
N TRP A 69 -0.57 4.12 -0.18
CA TRP A 69 -1.35 4.53 0.99
C TRP A 69 -2.86 4.40 0.73
N PRO A 70 -3.71 4.33 1.77
CA PRO A 70 -5.16 4.22 1.61
C PRO A 70 -5.78 5.44 0.93
N VAL A 71 -6.80 5.24 0.09
CA VAL A 71 -7.49 6.34 -0.60
C VAL A 71 -8.16 7.31 0.39
N GLU A 72 -8.54 6.83 1.57
CA GLU A 72 -9.19 7.68 2.59
C GLU A 72 -8.28 8.82 3.07
N ILE A 73 -6.95 8.61 3.07
CA ILE A 73 -5.99 9.64 3.49
C ILE A 73 -5.97 10.84 2.54
N GLU A 74 -6.13 10.62 1.22
CA GLU A 74 -6.25 11.75 0.27
C GLU A 74 -7.49 12.59 0.54
N ARG A 75 -8.60 11.96 0.93
CA ARG A 75 -9.84 12.68 1.24
C ARG A 75 -9.65 13.56 2.48
N LEU A 76 -8.94 13.06 3.48
CA LEU A 76 -8.60 13.82 4.68
C LEU A 76 -7.65 14.99 4.33
N ARG A 77 -6.65 14.76 3.48
CA ARG A 77 -5.74 15.82 3.01
C ARG A 77 -6.51 16.93 2.30
N ILE A 78 -7.38 16.57 1.34
CA ILE A 78 -8.20 17.53 0.61
C ILE A 78 -9.08 18.33 1.58
N LEU A 79 -9.75 17.65 2.52
CA LEU A 79 -10.58 18.33 3.51
C LEU A 79 -9.78 19.30 4.38
N HIS A 80 -8.58 18.92 4.79
CA HIS A 80 -7.67 19.78 5.55
C HIS A 80 -7.29 21.03 4.75
N GLU A 81 -6.87 20.86 3.49
CA GLU A 81 -6.53 21.96 2.59
C GLU A 81 -7.72 22.91 2.35
N PHE A 82 -8.94 22.36 2.25
CA PHE A 82 -10.15 23.17 2.16
C PHE A 82 -10.40 24.00 3.43
N ILE A 83 -10.17 23.44 4.61
CA ILE A 83 -10.36 24.15 5.88
C ILE A 83 -9.30 25.24 6.03
N GLU A 84 -8.02 24.95 5.80
CA GLU A 84 -6.94 25.93 5.92
C GLU A 84 -7.02 27.05 4.88
N GLY A 85 -7.59 26.79 3.70
CA GLY A 85 -7.82 27.81 2.68
C GLY A 85 -9.05 28.70 2.91
N MET A 86 -9.80 28.48 4.00
CA MET A 86 -10.92 29.33 4.42
C MET A 86 -10.54 30.43 5.42
N ASP A 87 -9.29 30.41 5.92
CA ASP A 87 -8.67 31.48 6.71
C ASP A 87 -7.93 32.50 5.81
#